data_AF-A0A7C5UGM3-F1
#
_entry.id   AF-A0A7C5UGM3-F1
#
_cell.length_a   1.000
_cell.length_b   1.000
_cell.length_c   1.000
_cell.angle_alpha   90.00
_cell.angle_beta   90.00
_cell.angle_gamma   90.00
#
_symmetry.space_group_name_H-M   'P 1'
#
loop_
_entity.id
_entity.type
_entity.pdbx_description
1 polymer ?
#
loop_
_entity_poly.entity_id
_entity_poly.type
_entity_poly.pdbx_seq_one_letter_code
_entity_poly.pdbx_strand_id
1 'polypeptide(L)' 'MIPTHQPLTVKDLAQIGVIVTLVGFLGFTICLWLLIWLGMDEKGQMRRPFKWLAIGLVFFCAVMLWGLAKA' A
#
# COMPACT_ATOMS: atom_id res chain seq x y z
N MET A 1 34.42 12.87 8.40
CA MET A 1 33.49 12.77 7.25
C MET A 1 32.25 13.54 7.61
N ILE A 2 32.06 14.71 6.99
CA ILE A 2 30.83 15.50 7.14
C ILE A 2 29.78 14.80 6.27
N PRO A 3 28.62 14.39 6.80
CA PRO A 3 27.56 13.88 5.95
C PRO A 3 27.08 15.06 5.09
N THR A 4 27.51 15.08 3.84
CA THR A 4 26.95 15.96 2.82
C THR A 4 25.52 15.49 2.60
N HIS A 5 24.56 16.20 3.19
CA HIS A 5 23.15 16.07 2.83
C HIS A 5 23.04 16.40 1.34
N GLN A 6 22.96 15.38 0.48
CA GLN A 6 22.60 15.56 -0.91
C GLN A 6 21.21 16.22 -0.93
N PRO A 7 21.05 17.40 -1.56
CA PRO A 7 19.74 18.02 -1.67
C PRO A 7 18.87 17.07 -2.50
N LEU A 8 17.82 16.52 -1.88
CA LEU A 8 16.80 15.72 -2.54
C LEU A 8 16.25 16.52 -3.72
N THR A 9 16.54 16.07 -4.94
CA THR A 9 16.00 16.72 -6.13
C THR A 9 14.55 16.31 -6.33
N VAL A 10 13.77 17.14 -7.02
CA VAL A 10 12.36 16.82 -7.35
C VAL A 10 12.21 15.50 -8.10
N LYS A 11 13.23 15.06 -8.84
CA LYS A 11 13.28 13.75 -9.50
C LYS A 11 13.38 12.60 -8.50
N ASP A 12 14.21 12.74 -7.47
CA ASP A 12 14.34 11.74 -6.41
C ASP A 12 13.02 11.62 -5.63
N LEU A 13 12.35 12.74 -5.39
CA LEU A 13 11.05 12.77 -4.71
C LEU A 13 9.96 12.04 -5.51
N ALA A 14 9.90 12.29 -6.82
CA ALA A 14 8.98 11.60 -7.72
C ALA A 14 9.27 10.11 -7.81
N GLN A 15 10.55 9.73 -7.90
CA GLN A 15 10.98 8.33 -7.94
C GLN A 15 10.63 7.58 -6.66
N ILE A 16 10.77 8.21 -5.49
CA ILE A 16 10.29 7.68 -4.21
C ILE A 16 8.76 7.52 -4.22
N GLY A 17 8.03 8.52 -4.72
CA GLY A 17 6.57 8.46 -4.89
C GLY A 17 6.13 7.26 -5.73
N VAL A 18 6.79 7.01 -6.86
CA VAL A 18 6.53 5.86 -7.73
C VAL A 18 6.81 4.54 -7.01
N ILE A 19 7.93 4.41 -6.30
CA ILE A 19 8.26 3.19 -5.55
C ILE A 19 7.23 2.93 -4.46
N VAL A 20 6.84 3.95 -3.69
CA VAL A 20 5.82 3.86 -2.64
C VAL A 20 4.46 3.46 -3.24
N THR A 21 4.11 3.99 -4.41
CA THR A 21 2.89 3.61 -5.14
C THR A 21 2.90 2.13 -5.54
N LEU A 22 4.02 1.65 -6.07
CA LEU A 22 4.21 0.25 -6.46
C LEU A 22 4.09 -0.70 -5.26
N VAL A 23 4.71 -0.35 -4.13
CA VAL A 23 4.61 -1.13 -2.90
C VAL A 23 3.17 -1.13 -2.36
N GLY A 24 2.51 0.03 -2.36
CA GLY A 24 1.10 0.17 -1.98
C GLY A 24 0.19 -0.68 -2.86
N PHE A 25 0.41 -0.68 -4.18
CA PHE A 25 -0.35 -1.48 -5.14
C PHE A 25 -0.18 -2.98 -4.93
N LEU A 26 1.06 -3.45 -4.74
CA LEU A 26 1.35 -4.86 -4.43
C LEU A 26 0.68 -5.30 -3.12
N GLY A 27 0.83 -4.52 -2.05
CA GLY A 27 0.20 -4.78 -0.76
C GLY A 27 -1.33 -4.80 -0.85
N PHE A 28 -1.92 -3.83 -1.56
CA PHE A 28 -3.35 -3.77 -1.82
C PHE A 28 -3.83 -5.02 -2.56
N THR A 29 -3.15 -5.41 -3.64
CA THR A 29 -3.52 -6.56 -4.47
C THR A 29 -3.47 -7.87 -3.67
N ILE A 30 -2.43 -8.08 -2.87
CA ILE A 30 -2.29 -9.27 -2.01
C ILE A 30 -3.37 -9.27 -0.91
N CYS A 31 -3.60 -8.14 -0.25
CA CYS A 31 -4.67 -8.04 0.76
C CYS A 31 -6.04 -8.33 0.16
N LEU A 32 -6.34 -7.78 -1.03
CA LEU A 32 -7.60 -8.00 -1.72
C LEU A 32 -7.76 -9.47 -2.12
N TRP A 33 -6.70 -10.09 -2.63
CA TRP A 33 -6.68 -11.51 -2.96
C TRP A 33 -6.97 -12.38 -1.73
N LEU A 34 -6.28 -12.16 -0.61
CA LEU A 34 -6.50 -12.89 0.63
C LEU A 34 -7.92 -12.68 1.17
N LEU A 35 -8.48 -11.48 1.00
CA LEU A 35 -9.82 -11.16 1.47
C LEU A 35 -10.90 -11.88 0.64
N ILE A 36 -10.73 -11.97 -0.68
CA ILE A 36 -11.64 -12.72 -1.56
C ILE A 36 -11.50 -14.22 -1.35
N TRP A 37 -10.27 -14.76 -1.36
CA TRP A 37 -10.04 -16.20 -1.34
C TRP A 37 -10.18 -16.84 0.04
N LEU A 38 -9.72 -16.18 1.10
CA LEU A 38 -9.73 -16.73 2.46
C LEU A 38 -10.75 -16.04 3.39
N GLY A 39 -11.09 -14.79 3.09
CA GLY A 39 -11.95 -13.98 3.95
C GLY A 39 -13.45 -14.20 3.75
N MET A 40 -13.88 -14.56 2.53
CA MET A 40 -15.29 -14.80 2.21
C MET A 40 -15.69 -16.25 2.46
N ASP A 41 -16.68 -16.44 3.33
CA ASP A 41 -17.34 -17.73 3.53
C ASP A 41 -18.34 -18.00 2.40
N GLU A 42 -18.81 -19.25 2.22
CA GLU A 42 -19.79 -19.63 1.17
C GLU A 42 -21.10 -18.82 1.21
N LYS A 43 -21.37 -18.14 2.34
CA LYS A 43 -22.52 -17.26 2.56
C LYS A 43 -22.23 -15.77 2.25
N GLY A 44 -21.06 -15.45 1.69
CA GLY A 44 -20.60 -14.09 1.43
C GLY A 44 -20.27 -13.27 2.69
N GLN A 45 -20.19 -13.92 3.86
CA GLN A 45 -19.88 -13.27 5.13
C GLN A 45 -18.36 -13.22 5.35
N MET A 46 -17.84 -12.07 5.79
CA MET A 46 -16.43 -11.95 6.15
C MET A 46 -16.15 -12.66 7.47
N ARG A 47 -15.20 -13.61 7.46
CA ARG A 47 -14.73 -14.30 8.67
C ARG A 47 -14.12 -13.29 9.65
N ARG A 48 -14.48 -13.36 10.95
CA ARG A 48 -14.06 -12.40 12.00
C ARG A 48 -12.57 -12.02 12.01
N PRO A 49 -11.59 -12.93 11.83
CA PRO A 49 -10.17 -12.53 11.81
C PRO A 49 -9.80 -11.65 10.60
N PHE A 50 -10.61 -11.63 9.53
CA PHE A 50 -10.33 -10.90 8.29
C PHE A 50 -10.82 -9.44 8.29
N LYS A 51 -11.46 -8.97 9.37
CA LYS A 51 -11.77 -7.54 9.54
C LYS A 51 -10.52 -6.67 9.56
N TRP A 52 -9.42 -7.18 10.13
CA TRP A 52 -8.11 -6.52 10.12
C TRP A 52 -7.50 -6.45 8.72
N LEU A 53 -7.81 -7.42 7.86
CA LEU A 53 -7.38 -7.43 6.46
C LEU A 53 -8.07 -6.33 5.65
N ALA A 54 -9.32 -6.00 5.97
CA ALA A 54 -10.00 -4.84 5.39
C ALA A 54 -9.37 -3.51 5.84
N ILE A 55 -8.94 -3.40 7.10
CA ILE A 55 -8.21 -2.21 7.60
C ILE A 55 -6.85 -2.09 6.89
N GLY A 56 -6.13 -3.21 6.73
CA GLY A 56 -4.88 -3.26 5.96
C GLY A 56 -5.07 -2.84 4.51
N LEU A 57 -6.18 -3.26 3.88
CA LEU A 57 -6.54 -2.85 2.52
C LEU A 57 -6.69 -1.33 2.39
N VAL A 58 -7.40 -0.70 3.33
CA VAL A 58 -7.59 0.76 3.37
C VAL A 58 -6.25 1.47 3.58
N PHE A 59 -5.38 0.93 4.45
CA PHE A 59 -4.05 1.47 4.68
C PHE A 59 -3.18 1.43 3.41
N PHE A 60 -3.10 0.28 2.72
CA PHE A 60 -2.35 0.17 1.48
C PHE A 60 -2.90 1.08 0.37
N CYS A 61 -4.22 1.27 0.32
CA CYS A 61 -4.84 2.23 -0.58
C CYS A 61 -4.40 3.67 -0.28
N ALA A 62 -4.37 4.07 1.01
CA ALA A 62 -3.89 5.39 1.41
C ALA A 62 -2.39 5.60 1.09
N VAL A 63 -1.55 4.57 1.29
CA VAL A 63 -0.13 4.60 0.91
C VAL A 63 0.04 4.74 -0.60
N MET A 64 -0.76 4.04 -1.40
CA MET A 64 -0.76 4.13 -2.85
C MET A 64 -1.17 5.53 -3.32
N LEU A 65 -2.24 6.10 -2.76
CA LEU A 65 -2.71 7.46 -3.08
C LEU A 65 -1.71 8.53 -2.67
N TRP A 66 -1.03 8.35 -1.53
CA TRP A 66 0.04 9.24 -1.10
C TRP A 66 1.23 9.18 -2.07
N GLY A 67 1.66 7.98 -2.46
CA GLY A 67 2.70 7.78 -3.46
C GLY A 67 2.34 8.47 -4.78
N LEU A 68 1.10 8.33 -5.24
CA LEU A 68 0.60 8.93 -6.47
C LEU A 68 0.54 10.47 -6.40
N ALA A 69 0.20 11.02 -5.24
CA ALA A 69 0.18 12.47 -5.02
C ALA A 69 1.58 13.10 -4.92
N LYS A 70 2.61 12.28 -4.71
CA LYS A 70 4.02 12.69 -4.58
C LYS A 70 4.88 12.32 -5.79
N ALA A 71 4.44 11.35 -6.60
CA ALA A 71 5.01 10.98 -7.89
C ALA A 71 4.76 12.08 -8.93
#